data_AF-A0A7S1I6D0-F1
#
_entry.id   AF-A0A7S1I6D0-F1
#
_cell.length_a   1.000
_cell.length_b   1.000
_cell.length_c   1.000
_cell.angle_alpha   90.00
_cell.angle_beta   90.00
_cell.angle_gamma   90.00
#
_symmetry.space_group_name_H-M   'P 1'
#
loop_
_entity.id
_entity.type
_entity.pdbx_description
1 polymer ?
#
loop_
_entity_poly.entity_id
_entity_poly.type
_entity_poly.pdbx_seq_one_letter_code
_entity_poly.pdbx_strand_id
1 'polypeptide(L)'
;GTRPPMWFAWMGLRTLATLPGTRLHQARAYAARQYYLRKTKPKAGVVEPLKSVYPYVYENGTLYHGRHLDDCKPFQPIVVHHTMLEARNREFEKAKAAGKFPELEVQAQPFGEYDHKASVRAGLIAIKVKMYRFWDEYGNRIPVTMLWAPNCSVLKNRWPAKDGRWGLVVAAGYPHIREYVNKREVGQYKAAGSRMKHVMKEFTVTEDAMLPVGFHLTVRHFLPGQYVDVTAKTKGKGFQGVMKRWGFRGG
;
A
#
# COMPACT_ATOMS: atom_id res chain seq x y z
N GLY A 1 6.21 38.21 18.88
CA GLY A 1 4.88 37.61 18.64
C GLY A 1 5.04 36.11 18.67
N THR A 2 4.43 35.49 19.67
CA THR A 2 4.78 34.19 20.27
C THR A 2 4.39 32.97 19.43
N ARG A 3 5.32 32.01 19.32
CA ARG A 3 5.11 30.66 18.76
C ARG A 3 4.37 29.79 19.79
N PRO A 4 3.43 28.90 19.41
CA PRO A 4 2.96 27.86 20.31
C PRO A 4 3.91 26.64 20.30
N PRO A 5 3.98 25.90 21.41
CA PRO A 5 5.10 25.01 21.74
C PRO A 5 4.98 23.61 21.12
N MET A 6 6.16 23.06 20.79
CA MET A 6 6.42 21.63 20.69
C MET A 6 6.14 20.96 22.04
N TRP A 7 5.21 20.01 22.06
CA TRP A 7 5.18 18.95 23.06
C TRP A 7 5.19 17.60 22.32
N PHE A 8 6.36 16.98 22.32
CA PHE A 8 6.53 15.56 22.07
C PHE A 8 5.82 14.79 23.19
N ALA A 9 4.79 14.03 22.86
CA ALA A 9 4.26 12.98 23.73
C ALA A 9 4.47 11.64 23.04
N TRP A 10 5.60 11.03 23.38
CA TRP A 10 5.92 9.63 23.12
C TRP A 10 4.99 8.79 24.02
N MET A 11 4.01 8.08 23.45
CA MET A 11 3.28 7.04 24.18
C MET A 11 3.24 5.77 23.35
N GLY A 12 3.71 4.70 24.00
CA GLY A 12 4.17 3.48 23.38
C GLY A 12 3.10 2.75 22.58
N LEU A 13 3.52 2.29 21.40
CA LEU A 13 2.91 1.19 20.70
C LEU A 13 3.06 -0.08 21.57
N ARG A 14 2.12 -0.31 22.50
CA ARG A 14 1.99 -1.64 23.11
C ARG A 14 1.34 -2.54 22.06
N THR A 15 2.13 -3.50 21.62
CA THR A 15 1.78 -4.67 20.82
C THR A 15 0.52 -5.33 21.36
N LEU A 16 -0.63 -5.08 20.72
CA LEU A 16 -1.79 -5.94 20.85
C LEU A 16 -1.63 -7.08 19.84
N ALA A 17 -1.63 -8.30 20.37
CA ALA A 17 -1.50 -9.54 19.62
C ALA A 17 -2.52 -9.57 18.47
N THR A 18 -2.01 -9.61 17.25
CA THR A 18 -2.81 -9.59 16.03
C THR A 18 -3.30 -10.98 15.71
N LEU A 19 -4.62 -11.17 15.71
CA LEU A 19 -5.26 -12.21 14.91
C LEU A 19 -4.97 -11.91 13.42
N PRO A 20 -4.62 -12.92 12.59
CA PRO A 20 -4.33 -12.72 11.18
C PRO A 20 -5.63 -12.41 10.43
N GLY A 21 -5.71 -11.26 9.74
CA GLY A 21 -6.77 -11.00 8.75
C GLY A 21 -7.44 -9.62 8.73
N THR A 22 -7.28 -8.76 9.75
CA THR A 22 -8.15 -7.56 9.89
C THR A 22 -7.45 -6.20 9.78
N ARG A 23 -6.16 -6.15 9.39
CA ARG A 23 -5.32 -4.94 9.52
C ARG A 23 -5.75 -3.73 8.66
N LEU A 24 -6.42 -3.91 7.53
CA LEU A 24 -6.78 -2.80 6.63
C LEU A 24 -8.14 -2.16 6.95
N HIS A 25 -9.10 -2.92 7.45
CA HIS A 25 -10.42 -2.39 7.81
C HIS A 25 -10.38 -1.50 9.06
N GLN A 26 -9.56 -1.86 10.06
CA GLN A 26 -9.45 -1.07 11.29
C GLN A 26 -8.69 0.25 11.08
N ALA A 27 -7.64 0.26 10.24
CA ALA A 27 -6.82 1.45 10.02
C ALA A 27 -7.55 2.56 9.23
N ARG A 28 -8.37 2.20 8.22
CA ARG A 28 -9.17 3.17 7.46
C ARG A 28 -10.30 3.78 8.30
N ALA A 29 -10.92 2.98 9.17
CA ALA A 29 -11.92 3.46 10.13
C ALA A 29 -11.31 4.43 11.17
N TYR A 30 -10.08 4.17 11.61
CA TYR A 30 -9.40 5.01 12.60
C TYR A 30 -8.91 6.35 12.01
N ALA A 31 -8.41 6.35 10.77
CA ALA A 31 -7.93 7.56 10.10
C ALA A 31 -9.08 8.54 9.74
N ALA A 32 -10.23 8.02 9.32
CA ALA A 32 -11.43 8.83 9.07
C ALA A 32 -11.93 9.52 10.36
N ARG A 33 -11.77 8.87 11.51
CA ARG A 33 -12.16 9.37 12.84
C ARG A 33 -11.35 10.60 13.28
N GLN A 34 -10.05 10.64 12.96
CA GLN A 34 -9.15 11.74 13.37
C GLN A 34 -9.28 12.98 12.47
N TYR A 35 -9.62 12.81 11.19
CA TYR A 35 -9.75 13.93 10.25
C TYR A 35 -11.00 14.79 10.53
N TYR A 36 -12.14 14.15 10.90
CA TYR A 36 -13.39 14.87 11.14
C TYR A 36 -13.45 15.60 12.49
N LEU A 37 -12.77 15.10 13.52
CA LEU A 37 -12.75 15.74 14.85
C LEU A 37 -11.96 17.06 14.89
N ARG A 38 -11.15 17.36 13.88
CA ARG A 38 -10.27 18.55 13.86
C ARG A 38 -10.93 19.82 13.29
N LYS A 39 -12.05 19.71 12.57
CA LYS A 39 -12.66 20.85 11.84
C LYS A 39 -13.94 21.45 12.44
N THR A 40 -14.55 20.81 13.43
CA THR A 40 -15.79 21.30 14.04
C THR A 40 -15.59 21.46 15.54
N LYS A 41 -15.37 22.69 16.03
CA LYS A 41 -15.63 22.99 17.43
C LYS A 41 -17.15 22.96 17.60
N PRO A 42 -17.74 22.04 18.39
CA PRO A 42 -19.18 22.01 18.57
C PRO A 42 -19.63 23.26 19.33
N LYS A 43 -20.73 23.87 18.90
CA LYS A 43 -21.46 24.85 19.73
C LYS A 43 -22.05 24.09 20.93
N ALA A 44 -21.94 24.67 22.13
CA ALA A 44 -22.42 24.07 23.36
C ALA A 44 -23.92 23.71 23.24
N GLY A 45 -24.27 22.44 23.51
CA GLY A 45 -25.66 21.98 23.64
C GLY A 45 -26.24 21.19 22.46
N VAL A 46 -25.57 21.10 21.31
CA VAL A 46 -26.01 20.24 20.19
C VAL A 46 -25.03 19.09 20.01
N VAL A 47 -25.42 17.89 20.45
CA VAL A 47 -24.69 16.66 20.14
C VAL A 47 -24.96 16.33 18.68
N GLU A 48 -24.13 16.82 17.76
CA GLU A 48 -24.19 16.31 16.39
C GLU A 48 -23.90 14.80 16.41
N PRO A 49 -24.77 13.95 15.84
CA PRO A 49 -24.50 12.54 15.75
C PRO A 49 -23.20 12.34 14.97
N LEU A 50 -22.27 11.56 15.56
CA LEU A 50 -21.01 11.18 14.92
C LEU A 50 -21.31 10.65 13.51
N LYS A 51 -20.91 11.43 12.49
CA LYS A 51 -21.22 11.16 11.08
C LYS A 51 -20.41 9.97 10.59
N SER A 52 -20.92 8.78 10.84
CA SER A 52 -20.51 7.54 10.17
C SER A 52 -21.56 7.24 9.10
N VAL A 53 -21.10 6.94 7.88
CA VAL A 53 -21.98 6.57 6.75
C VAL A 53 -22.70 5.24 7.05
N TYR A 54 -22.11 4.41 7.90
CA TYR A 54 -22.64 3.13 8.35
C TYR A 54 -22.83 3.09 9.87
N PRO A 55 -23.69 2.20 10.40
CA PRO A 55 -23.85 1.95 11.83
C PRO A 55 -22.50 1.76 12.54
N TYR A 56 -22.31 2.46 13.66
CA TYR A 56 -21.08 2.37 14.43
C TYR A 56 -21.07 1.10 15.31
N VAL A 57 -20.16 0.18 14.99
CA VAL A 57 -19.93 -1.07 15.74
C VAL A 57 -18.71 -0.90 16.65
N TYR A 58 -18.81 -1.30 17.92
CA TYR A 58 -17.68 -1.30 18.86
C TYR A 58 -16.90 -2.63 18.81
N GLU A 59 -15.63 -2.61 19.24
CA GLU A 59 -14.70 -3.76 19.14
C GLU A 59 -15.10 -4.99 19.99
N ASN A 60 -16.00 -4.82 20.96
CA ASN A 60 -16.64 -5.90 21.72
C ASN A 60 -17.74 -6.63 20.91
N GLY A 61 -17.92 -6.27 19.63
CA GLY A 61 -18.96 -6.83 18.78
C GLY A 61 -20.36 -6.27 19.08
N THR A 62 -20.51 -5.35 20.03
CA THR A 62 -21.80 -4.71 20.31
C THR A 62 -21.95 -3.42 19.52
N LEU A 63 -23.17 -3.20 19.04
CA LEU A 63 -23.58 -1.96 18.40
C LEU A 63 -23.85 -0.91 19.49
N TYR A 64 -23.33 0.31 19.29
CA TYR A 64 -23.68 1.50 20.07
C TYR A 64 -23.21 1.62 21.55
N HIS A 65 -22.48 0.65 22.12
CA HIS A 65 -21.93 0.75 23.49
C HIS A 65 -20.43 0.45 23.58
N GLY A 66 -19.69 1.31 24.29
CA GLY A 66 -18.30 1.05 24.66
C GLY A 66 -18.17 -0.17 25.59
N ARG A 67 -16.97 -0.75 25.67
CA ARG A 67 -16.68 -1.86 26.59
C ARG A 67 -16.95 -1.38 28.02
N HIS A 68 -17.92 -2.00 28.71
CA HIS A 68 -18.07 -1.81 30.15
C HIS A 68 -16.86 -2.45 30.82
N LEU A 69 -16.19 -1.71 31.72
CA LEU A 69 -15.23 -2.32 32.61
C LEU A 69 -16.03 -3.05 33.69
N ASP A 70 -15.78 -4.34 33.84
CA ASP A 70 -16.47 -5.18 34.83
C ASP A 70 -16.21 -4.70 36.27
N ASP A 71 -15.09 -4.00 36.49
CA ASP A 71 -14.67 -3.43 37.77
C ASP A 71 -14.54 -1.89 37.71
N CYS A 72 -15.65 -1.17 37.66
CA CYS A 72 -15.64 0.28 37.81
C CYS A 72 -15.62 0.69 39.29
N LYS A 73 -14.48 1.19 39.80
CA LYS A 73 -14.54 2.11 40.95
C LYS A 73 -15.39 3.33 40.53
N PRO A 74 -16.25 3.91 41.40
CA PRO A 74 -17.16 5.00 41.05
C PRO A 74 -16.36 6.28 40.80
N PHE A 75 -15.75 6.39 39.62
CA PHE A 75 -14.87 7.50 39.29
C PHE A 75 -14.99 7.86 37.81
N GLN A 76 -16.19 8.26 37.38
CA GLN A 76 -16.44 9.39 36.45
C GLN A 76 -17.91 9.84 36.59
N PRO A 77 -18.20 11.08 37.06
CA PRO A 77 -19.54 11.49 37.47
C PRO A 77 -20.55 11.73 36.31
N ILE A 78 -20.15 11.65 35.04
CA ILE A 78 -21.00 12.05 33.89
C ILE A 78 -21.02 10.99 32.76
N VAL A 79 -20.47 9.80 32.98
CA VAL A 79 -20.52 8.73 31.96
C VAL A 79 -21.82 7.96 32.10
N VAL A 80 -22.77 8.23 31.21
CA VAL A 80 -23.99 7.41 31.10
C VAL A 80 -23.61 6.07 30.49
N HIS A 81 -23.63 5.04 31.32
CA HIS A 81 -23.56 3.66 30.89
C HIS A 81 -24.88 3.30 30.19
N HIS A 82 -24.95 3.56 28.89
CA HIS A 82 -26.10 3.23 28.08
C HIS A 82 -26.23 1.70 28.01
N THR A 83 -27.18 1.10 28.72
CA THR A 83 -27.52 -0.32 28.62
C THR A 83 -28.80 -0.54 27.79
N MET A 84 -29.67 0.48 27.72
CA MET A 84 -30.98 0.43 27.05
C MET A 84 -30.98 1.03 25.63
N LEU A 85 -30.14 0.52 24.72
CA LEU A 85 -30.35 0.74 23.27
C LEU A 85 -30.70 -0.55 22.52
N GLU A 86 -31.16 -1.59 23.23
CA GLU A 86 -31.66 -2.84 22.64
C GLU A 86 -32.70 -2.62 21.54
N ALA A 87 -33.55 -1.60 21.67
CA ALA A 87 -34.56 -1.26 20.67
C ALA A 87 -33.95 -0.87 19.31
N ARG A 88 -32.87 -0.07 19.30
CA ARG A 88 -32.14 0.27 18.06
C ARG A 88 -31.39 -0.93 17.49
N ASN A 89 -30.86 -1.81 18.35
CA ASN A 89 -30.24 -3.06 17.91
C ASN A 89 -31.27 -4.00 17.26
N ARG A 90 -32.50 -4.10 17.81
CA ARG A 90 -33.59 -4.89 17.22
C ARG A 90 -34.04 -4.31 15.87
N GLU A 91 -34.11 -3.00 15.73
CA GLU A 91 -34.43 -2.35 14.44
C GLU A 91 -33.35 -2.59 13.39
N PHE A 92 -32.08 -2.53 13.79
CA PHE A 92 -30.96 -2.84 12.92
C PHE A 92 -30.95 -4.31 12.49
N GLU A 93 -31.10 -5.25 13.43
CA GLU A 93 -31.17 -6.69 13.11
C GLU A 93 -32.38 -7.03 12.25
N LYS A 94 -33.54 -6.37 12.48
CA LYS A 94 -34.70 -6.49 11.58
C LYS A 94 -34.41 -5.95 10.19
N ALA A 95 -33.71 -4.82 10.07
CA ALA A 95 -33.36 -4.23 8.77
C ALA A 95 -32.30 -5.06 8.03
N LYS A 96 -31.37 -5.68 8.76
CA LYS A 96 -30.37 -6.63 8.25
C LYS A 96 -31.03 -7.92 7.77
N ALA A 97 -31.90 -8.54 8.58
CA ALA A 97 -32.67 -9.73 8.22
C ALA A 97 -33.64 -9.48 7.04
N ALA A 98 -34.14 -8.25 6.91
CA ALA A 98 -34.95 -7.81 5.77
C ALA A 98 -34.13 -7.50 4.51
N GLY A 99 -32.79 -7.65 4.53
CA GLY A 99 -31.93 -7.39 3.38
C GLY A 99 -31.96 -5.94 2.88
N LYS A 100 -32.40 -4.98 3.70
CA LYS A 100 -32.54 -3.56 3.31
C LYS A 100 -31.18 -2.89 3.01
N PHE A 101 -30.09 -3.51 3.44
CA PHE A 101 -28.73 -3.01 3.30
C PHE A 101 -27.81 -4.09 2.71
N PRO A 102 -27.97 -4.47 1.44
CA PRO A 102 -27.09 -5.46 0.80
C PRO A 102 -25.63 -4.97 0.75
N GLU A 103 -25.41 -3.65 0.80
CA GLU A 103 -24.09 -3.00 0.85
C GLU A 103 -23.36 -3.16 2.21
N LEU A 104 -24.09 -3.45 3.30
CA LEU A 104 -23.47 -3.76 4.60
C LEU A 104 -22.87 -5.17 4.62
N GLU A 105 -23.37 -6.04 3.76
CA GLU A 105 -22.82 -7.38 3.48
C GLU A 105 -21.83 -7.34 2.31
N VAL A 106 -21.18 -6.21 2.05
CA VAL A 106 -19.97 -6.22 1.21
C VAL A 106 -18.96 -7.12 1.92
N GLN A 107 -18.96 -8.38 1.49
CA GLN A 107 -18.00 -9.38 1.93
C GLN A 107 -16.63 -8.75 1.73
N ALA A 108 -15.89 -8.58 2.82
CA ALA A 108 -14.52 -8.13 2.72
C ALA A 108 -13.83 -9.04 1.71
N GLN A 109 -13.25 -8.45 0.66
CA GLN A 109 -12.62 -9.23 -0.40
C GLN A 109 -11.64 -10.21 0.23
N PRO A 110 -11.72 -11.52 -0.11
CA PRO A 110 -10.88 -12.51 0.52
C PRO A 110 -9.41 -12.18 0.23
N PHE A 111 -8.57 -12.34 1.24
CA PHE A 111 -7.15 -12.11 1.09
C PHE A 111 -6.54 -13.06 0.05
N GLY A 112 -5.79 -12.52 -0.91
CA GLY A 112 -5.17 -13.28 -2.00
C GLY A 112 -5.79 -13.05 -3.38
N GLU A 113 -6.99 -12.45 -3.43
CA GLU A 113 -7.54 -11.92 -4.67
C GLU A 113 -7.01 -10.53 -4.98
N TYR A 114 -7.04 -10.15 -6.26
CA TYR A 114 -6.58 -8.84 -6.70
C TYR A 114 -7.53 -7.73 -6.24
N ASP A 115 -7.03 -6.81 -5.41
CA ASP A 115 -7.71 -5.56 -5.06
C ASP A 115 -7.06 -4.38 -5.81
N HIS A 116 -7.81 -3.77 -6.72
CA HIS A 116 -7.44 -2.56 -7.45
C HIS A 116 -6.95 -1.38 -6.56
N LYS A 117 -7.33 -1.31 -5.28
CA LYS A 117 -6.92 -0.23 -4.37
C LYS A 117 -5.67 -0.56 -3.54
N ALA A 118 -5.38 -1.83 -3.32
CA ALA A 118 -4.36 -2.25 -2.37
C ALA A 118 -3.25 -3.08 -3.01
N SER A 119 -3.58 -3.95 -3.97
CA SER A 119 -2.65 -4.92 -4.54
C SER A 119 -1.61 -4.25 -5.43
N VAL A 120 -0.34 -4.44 -5.08
CA VAL A 120 0.80 -3.97 -5.87
C VAL A 120 1.66 -5.16 -6.27
N ARG A 121 1.72 -5.42 -7.57
CA ARG A 121 2.51 -6.51 -8.17
C ARG A 121 3.91 -6.05 -8.59
N ALA A 122 4.81 -7.02 -8.76
CA ALA A 122 6.16 -6.76 -9.26
C ALA A 122 6.17 -6.28 -10.72
N GLY A 123 7.24 -5.59 -11.12
CA GLY A 123 7.49 -5.19 -12.50
C GLY A 123 8.47 -6.12 -13.24
N LEU A 124 8.92 -5.68 -14.41
CA LEU A 124 10.00 -6.32 -15.18
C LEU A 124 11.22 -5.41 -15.26
N ILE A 125 12.39 -6.02 -15.50
CA ILE A 125 13.61 -5.30 -15.86
C ILE A 125 13.82 -5.50 -17.36
N ALA A 126 13.88 -4.39 -18.09
CA ALA A 126 14.04 -4.40 -19.53
C ALA A 126 15.21 -3.51 -19.98
N ILE A 127 15.71 -3.78 -21.19
CA ILE A 127 16.77 -3.04 -21.85
C ILE A 127 16.13 -2.18 -22.92
N LYS A 128 16.46 -0.88 -22.92
CA LYS A 128 16.06 0.01 -24.00
C LYS A 128 16.84 -0.34 -25.27
N VAL A 129 16.13 -0.77 -26.31
CA VAL A 129 16.75 -1.19 -27.59
C VAL A 129 16.83 -0.03 -28.55
N LYS A 130 15.67 0.52 -28.94
CA LYS A 130 15.57 1.56 -29.97
C LYS A 130 14.29 2.37 -29.79
N MET A 131 14.23 3.52 -30.43
CA MET A 131 13.01 4.30 -30.58
C MET A 131 12.46 4.09 -32.00
N TYR A 132 11.14 3.95 -32.09
CA TYR A 132 10.43 3.73 -33.34
C TYR A 132 9.27 4.72 -33.46
N ARG A 133 8.68 4.81 -34.65
CA ARG A 133 7.52 5.66 -34.94
C ARG A 133 6.37 4.73 -35.27
N PHE A 134 5.37 4.70 -34.41
CA PHE A 134 4.14 3.96 -34.65
C PHE A 134 3.13 4.91 -35.30
N TRP A 135 2.33 4.39 -36.22
CA TRP A 135 1.25 5.13 -36.86
C TRP A 135 -0.06 4.53 -36.40
N ASP A 136 -0.93 5.40 -35.90
CA ASP A 136 -2.28 5.03 -35.51
C ASP A 136 -3.19 4.94 -36.76
N GLU A 137 -4.35 4.32 -36.61
CA GLU A 137 -5.35 4.15 -37.68
C GLU A 137 -5.82 5.50 -38.24
N TYR A 138 -5.83 6.55 -37.40
CA TYR A 138 -6.17 7.92 -37.78
C TYR A 138 -5.03 8.71 -38.44
N GLY A 139 -3.89 8.06 -38.74
CA GLY A 139 -2.72 8.73 -39.32
C GLY A 139 -1.89 9.54 -38.32
N ASN A 140 -2.16 9.41 -37.02
CA ASN A 140 -1.36 10.07 -35.98
C ASN A 140 -0.01 9.38 -35.78
N ARG A 141 1.08 10.15 -35.71
CA ARG A 141 2.43 9.63 -35.46
C ARG A 141 2.77 9.62 -33.98
N ILE A 142 2.96 8.42 -33.41
CA ILE A 142 3.28 8.22 -32.00
C ILE A 142 4.74 7.76 -31.85
N PRO A 143 5.61 8.52 -31.16
CA PRO A 143 6.97 8.08 -30.87
C PRO A 143 6.97 7.04 -29.76
N VAL A 144 7.43 5.82 -30.07
CA VAL A 144 7.46 4.70 -29.13
C VAL A 144 8.90 4.27 -28.82
N THR A 145 9.13 3.72 -27.64
CA THR A 145 10.43 3.14 -27.27
C THR A 145 10.28 1.62 -27.13
N MET A 146 11.09 0.87 -27.87
CA MET A 146 11.14 -0.58 -27.79
C MET A 146 11.98 -1.00 -26.58
N LEU A 147 11.36 -1.75 -25.67
CA LEU A 147 11.99 -2.32 -24.50
C LEU A 147 12.06 -3.85 -24.69
N TRP A 148 13.26 -4.41 -24.59
CA TRP A 148 13.47 -5.85 -24.63
C TRP A 148 13.64 -6.38 -23.21
N ALA A 149 12.77 -7.30 -22.80
CA ALA A 149 12.86 -7.96 -21.51
C ALA A 149 13.63 -9.29 -21.68
N PRO A 150 14.90 -9.38 -21.24
CA PRO A 150 15.60 -10.66 -21.17
C PRO A 150 14.97 -11.55 -20.09
N ASN A 151 15.50 -12.77 -19.90
CA ASN A 151 15.01 -13.70 -18.87
C ASN A 151 15.00 -13.04 -17.49
N CYS A 152 13.80 -12.67 -17.02
CA CYS A 152 13.54 -12.12 -15.70
C CYS A 152 13.08 -13.27 -14.79
N SER A 153 13.77 -13.47 -13.67
CA SER A 153 13.37 -14.49 -12.68
C SER A 153 13.40 -13.93 -11.28
N VAL A 154 12.49 -14.42 -10.44
CA VAL A 154 12.48 -14.11 -9.01
C VAL A 154 13.66 -14.79 -8.33
N LEU A 155 14.44 -14.02 -7.56
CA LEU A 155 15.63 -14.50 -6.86
C LEU A 155 15.39 -14.67 -5.36
N LYS A 156 14.69 -13.73 -4.74
CA LYS A 156 14.51 -13.71 -3.30
C LYS A 156 13.25 -12.94 -2.91
N ASN A 157 12.56 -13.45 -1.91
CA ASN A 157 11.43 -12.78 -1.27
C ASN A 157 11.92 -12.16 0.04
N ARG A 158 11.56 -10.90 0.28
CA ARG A 158 11.89 -10.16 1.49
C ARG A 158 10.62 -9.97 2.33
N TRP A 159 10.68 -10.48 3.55
CA TRP A 159 9.63 -10.37 4.55
C TRP A 159 9.76 -9.05 5.32
N PRO A 160 8.64 -8.44 5.77
CA PRO A 160 8.62 -7.15 6.44
C PRO A 160 9.03 -7.28 7.90
N ALA A 161 10.31 -7.58 8.17
CA ALA A 161 10.81 -7.69 9.54
C ALA A 161 11.16 -6.32 10.17
N LYS A 162 11.66 -5.37 9.36
CA LYS A 162 12.13 -4.04 9.84
C LYS A 162 11.58 -2.85 9.07
N ASP A 163 11.39 -2.97 7.75
CA ASP A 163 11.02 -1.84 6.88
C ASP A 163 9.49 -1.73 6.63
N GLY A 164 8.70 -2.66 7.18
CA GLY A 164 7.24 -2.70 7.02
C GLY A 164 6.76 -2.93 5.58
N ARG A 165 7.63 -3.36 4.67
CA ARG A 165 7.33 -3.55 3.25
C ARG A 165 7.74 -4.94 2.79
N TRP A 166 6.93 -5.51 1.91
CA TRP A 166 7.23 -6.72 1.18
C TRP A 166 8.04 -6.37 -0.07
N GLY A 167 9.09 -7.16 -0.31
CA GLY A 167 10.01 -6.92 -1.42
C GLY A 167 10.22 -8.19 -2.24
N LEU A 168 10.11 -8.07 -3.56
CA LEU A 168 10.45 -9.11 -4.50
C LEU A 168 11.73 -8.73 -5.24
N VAL A 169 12.79 -9.52 -5.06
CA VAL A 169 14.05 -9.32 -5.78
C VAL A 169 14.00 -10.10 -7.08
N VAL A 170 14.07 -9.38 -8.19
CA VAL A 170 14.04 -9.93 -9.55
C VAL A 170 15.41 -9.72 -10.19
N ALA A 171 15.91 -10.77 -10.83
CA ALA A 171 17.16 -10.77 -11.58
C ALA A 171 16.87 -10.94 -13.07
N ALA A 172 17.56 -10.16 -13.91
CA ALA A 172 17.34 -10.13 -15.35
C ALA A 172 18.64 -10.12 -16.15
N GLY A 173 18.59 -10.75 -17.32
CA GLY A 173 19.73 -10.85 -18.25
C GLY A 173 20.16 -12.29 -18.50
N TYR A 174 21.14 -12.43 -19.37
CA TYR A 174 21.82 -13.69 -19.64
C TYR A 174 22.75 -14.12 -18.49
N PRO A 175 23.18 -15.40 -18.46
CA PRO A 175 24.19 -15.87 -17.52
C PRO A 175 25.44 -14.99 -17.56
N HIS A 176 25.82 -14.47 -16.39
CA HIS A 176 26.94 -13.57 -16.23
C HIS A 176 28.14 -14.28 -15.62
N ILE A 177 29.36 -13.85 -15.97
CA ILE A 177 30.60 -14.42 -15.44
C ILE A 177 30.78 -13.96 -14.00
N ARG A 178 31.20 -14.90 -13.12
CA ARG A 178 31.31 -14.70 -11.67
C ARG A 178 32.18 -13.50 -11.28
N GLU A 179 33.27 -13.25 -12.01
CA GLU A 179 34.26 -12.22 -11.68
C GLU A 179 33.68 -10.80 -11.73
N TYR A 180 32.66 -10.58 -12.56
CA TYR A 180 32.00 -9.28 -12.71
C TYR A 180 30.79 -9.09 -11.76
N VAL A 181 30.50 -10.08 -10.91
CA VAL A 181 29.37 -10.03 -9.96
C VAL A 181 29.91 -9.81 -8.56
N ASN A 182 29.29 -8.89 -7.81
CA ASN A 182 29.72 -8.61 -6.45
C ASN A 182 29.55 -9.85 -5.55
N LYS A 183 30.49 -10.09 -4.62
CA LYS A 183 30.48 -11.24 -3.69
C LYS A 183 29.14 -11.39 -2.95
N ARG A 184 28.49 -10.28 -2.59
CA ARG A 184 27.17 -10.28 -1.94
C ARG A 184 26.07 -10.84 -2.85
N GLU A 185 26.04 -10.43 -4.11
CA GLU A 185 25.07 -10.91 -5.10
C GLU A 185 25.31 -12.38 -5.43
N VAL A 186 26.58 -12.80 -5.52
CA VAL A 186 26.94 -14.22 -5.68
C VAL A 186 26.34 -15.08 -4.57
N GLY A 187 26.41 -14.63 -3.31
CA GLY A 187 25.77 -15.33 -2.19
C GLY A 187 24.26 -15.46 -2.34
N GLN A 188 23.60 -14.41 -2.86
CA GLN A 188 22.15 -14.43 -3.12
C GLN A 188 21.78 -15.40 -4.26
N TYR A 189 22.55 -15.41 -5.35
CA TYR A 189 22.35 -16.36 -6.45
C TYR A 189 22.55 -17.82 -6.01
N LYS A 190 23.58 -18.08 -5.19
CA LYS A 190 23.81 -19.41 -4.60
C LYS A 190 22.66 -19.86 -3.71
N ALA A 191 22.17 -18.98 -2.83
CA ALA A 191 21.04 -19.29 -1.94
C ALA A 191 19.75 -19.59 -2.71
N ALA A 192 19.56 -18.95 -3.87
CA ALA A 192 18.40 -19.16 -4.74
C ALA A 192 18.57 -20.33 -5.73
N GLY A 193 19.74 -20.98 -5.78
CA GLY A 193 20.04 -22.03 -6.78
C GLY A 193 19.99 -21.54 -8.23
N SER A 194 20.11 -20.24 -8.48
CA SER A 194 19.94 -19.63 -9.80
C SER A 194 21.29 -19.24 -10.42
N ARG A 195 21.37 -19.25 -11.75
CA ARG A 195 22.54 -18.72 -12.48
C ARG A 195 22.63 -17.22 -12.27
N MET A 196 23.86 -16.72 -12.17
CA MET A 196 24.11 -15.28 -12.01
C MET A 196 23.63 -14.52 -13.25
N LYS A 197 23.00 -13.37 -13.05
CA LYS A 197 22.49 -12.50 -14.13
C LYS A 197 23.08 -11.10 -14.02
N HIS A 198 22.99 -10.33 -15.10
CA HIS A 198 23.58 -9.00 -15.21
C HIS A 198 23.01 -7.96 -14.24
N VAL A 199 21.70 -7.98 -14.00
CA VAL A 199 21.03 -6.94 -13.21
C VAL A 199 20.10 -7.58 -12.19
N MET A 200 20.13 -7.04 -10.97
CA MET A 200 19.22 -7.40 -9.89
C MET A 200 18.54 -6.13 -9.36
N LYS A 201 17.21 -6.18 -9.21
CA LYS A 201 16.41 -5.08 -8.63
C LYS A 201 15.33 -5.60 -7.70
N GLU A 202 15.01 -4.80 -6.72
CA GLU A 202 13.94 -5.05 -5.76
C GLU A 202 12.70 -4.26 -6.17
N PHE A 203 11.55 -4.93 -6.21
CA PHE A 203 10.24 -4.33 -6.39
C PHE A 203 9.49 -4.38 -5.07
N THR A 204 8.90 -3.27 -4.65
CA THR A 204 7.97 -3.28 -3.53
C THR A 204 6.67 -3.90 -3.99
N VAL A 205 6.22 -4.92 -3.28
CA VAL A 205 5.00 -5.66 -3.59
C VAL A 205 4.10 -5.70 -2.37
N THR A 206 2.87 -6.15 -2.55
CA THR A 206 2.01 -6.57 -1.44
C THR A 206 2.12 -8.08 -1.21
N GLU A 207 1.60 -8.55 -0.06
CA GLU A 207 1.73 -9.95 0.37
C GLU A 207 0.99 -10.91 -0.57
N ASP A 208 -0.17 -10.49 -1.09
CA ASP A 208 -0.99 -11.19 -2.07
C ASP A 208 -0.29 -11.36 -3.43
N ALA A 209 0.66 -10.49 -3.77
CA ALA A 209 1.37 -10.51 -5.05
C ALA A 209 2.78 -11.15 -4.97
N MET A 210 3.02 -11.96 -3.93
CA MET A 210 4.28 -12.69 -3.77
C MET A 210 4.40 -13.86 -4.74
N LEU A 211 5.55 -13.96 -5.41
CA LEU A 211 5.85 -15.03 -6.35
C LEU A 211 6.91 -15.97 -5.78
N PRO A 212 6.89 -17.27 -6.11
CA PRO A 212 7.90 -18.20 -5.64
C PRO A 212 9.27 -17.88 -6.26
N VAL A 213 10.33 -18.17 -5.51
CA VAL A 213 11.71 -18.04 -6.00
C VAL A 213 11.91 -18.98 -7.19
N GLY A 214 12.57 -18.49 -8.25
CA GLY A 214 12.76 -19.21 -9.50
C GLY A 214 11.67 -18.96 -10.55
N PHE A 215 10.54 -18.32 -10.19
CA PHE A 215 9.48 -18.01 -11.15
C PHE A 215 9.99 -17.10 -12.27
N HIS A 216 9.64 -17.44 -13.51
CA HIS A 216 10.01 -16.68 -14.71
C HIS A 216 8.91 -15.69 -15.09
N LEU A 217 9.28 -14.41 -15.16
CA LEU A 217 8.37 -13.34 -15.59
C LEU A 217 8.52 -13.09 -17.09
N THR A 218 7.39 -13.05 -17.79
CA THR A 218 7.32 -12.83 -19.24
C THR A 218 6.71 -11.47 -19.56
N VAL A 219 6.88 -10.99 -20.80
CA VAL A 219 6.33 -9.70 -21.27
C VAL A 219 4.79 -9.64 -21.16
N ARG A 220 4.12 -10.81 -21.23
CA ARG A 220 2.66 -10.94 -21.05
C ARG A 220 2.16 -10.55 -19.65
N HIS A 221 3.08 -10.27 -18.73
CA HIS A 221 2.75 -9.64 -17.45
C HIS A 221 2.06 -8.29 -17.62
N PHE A 222 2.34 -7.59 -18.72
CA PHE A 222 1.70 -6.32 -19.07
C PHE A 222 0.64 -6.52 -20.16
N LEU A 223 -0.43 -5.74 -20.05
CA LEU A 223 -1.49 -5.68 -21.05
C LEU A 223 -1.31 -4.45 -21.96
N PRO A 224 -1.65 -4.54 -23.25
CA PRO A 224 -1.67 -3.37 -24.13
C PRO A 224 -2.67 -2.33 -23.59
N GLY A 225 -2.29 -1.05 -23.65
CA GLY A 225 -3.08 0.05 -23.09
C GLY A 225 -2.83 0.33 -21.60
N GLN A 226 -2.08 -0.52 -20.89
CA GLN A 226 -1.72 -0.27 -19.50
C GLN A 226 -0.65 0.82 -19.37
N TYR A 227 -0.86 1.76 -18.46
CA TYR A 227 0.16 2.73 -18.07
C TYR A 227 1.24 2.05 -17.21
N VAL A 228 2.50 2.38 -17.48
CA VAL A 228 3.66 1.82 -16.79
C VAL A 228 4.64 2.90 -16.38
N ASP A 229 5.18 2.78 -15.17
CA ASP A 229 6.25 3.65 -14.67
C ASP A 229 7.62 3.09 -15.07
N VAL A 230 8.38 3.87 -15.83
CA VAL A 230 9.71 3.48 -16.31
C VAL A 230 10.78 4.26 -15.58
N THR A 231 11.62 3.55 -14.83
CA THR A 231 12.78 4.13 -14.14
C THR A 231 14.08 3.68 -14.82
N ALA A 232 14.92 4.64 -15.21
CA ALA A 232 16.22 4.39 -15.81
C ALA A 232 17.26 5.42 -15.37
N LYS A 233 18.55 5.07 -15.49
CA LYS A 233 19.62 6.05 -15.32
C LYS A 233 19.60 7.01 -16.51
N THR A 234 19.58 8.31 -16.23
CA THR A 234 19.65 9.35 -17.26
C THR A 234 21.04 9.37 -17.90
N LYS A 235 21.14 9.93 -19.12
CA LYS A 235 22.42 10.08 -19.81
C LYS A 235 23.32 11.03 -19.01
N GLY A 236 24.51 10.55 -18.64
CA GLY A 236 25.54 11.38 -18.01
C GLY A 236 25.95 12.51 -18.95
N LYS A 237 25.81 13.76 -18.51
CA LYS A 237 26.22 14.95 -19.28
C LYS A 237 27.58 15.51 -18.83
N GLY A 238 28.26 14.91 -17.86
CA GLY A 238 29.52 15.44 -17.30
C GLY A 238 29.33 16.70 -16.45
N PHE A 239 30.42 17.42 -16.17
CA PHE A 239 30.35 18.76 -15.56
C PHE A 239 29.65 19.73 -16.52
N GLN A 240 28.69 20.49 -16.02
CA GLN A 240 27.86 21.39 -16.82
C GLN A 240 27.70 22.71 -16.07
N GLY A 241 27.94 23.83 -16.77
CA GLY A 241 27.73 25.18 -16.22
C GLY A 241 26.26 25.47 -15.91
N VAL A 242 26.02 26.56 -15.16
CA VAL A 242 24.69 26.92 -14.65
C VAL A 242 23.65 27.14 -15.74
N MET A 243 24.04 27.74 -16.87
CA MET A 243 23.15 27.97 -18.00
C MET A 243 22.63 26.66 -18.60
N LYS A 244 23.51 25.67 -18.82
CA LYS A 244 23.14 24.40 -19.46
C LYS A 244 22.49 23.38 -18.50
N ARG A 245 22.80 23.45 -17.20
CA ARG A 245 22.21 22.57 -16.18
C ARG A 245 20.83 23.06 -15.74
N TRP A 246 20.67 24.36 -15.53
CA TRP A 246 19.49 24.97 -14.90
C TRP A 246 18.71 25.90 -15.83
N GLY A 247 19.20 26.17 -17.04
CA GLY A 247 18.52 27.06 -17.99
C GLY A 247 18.67 28.56 -17.67
N PHE A 248 19.66 28.96 -16.89
CA PHE A 248 19.89 30.37 -16.57
C PHE A 248 20.38 31.15 -17.81
N ARG A 249 20.02 32.44 -17.90
CA ARG A 249 20.33 33.30 -19.05
C ARG A 249 21.75 33.87 -19.08
N GLY A 250 22.53 33.62 -18.03
CA GLY A 250 23.81 34.30 -17.82
C GLY A 250 23.61 35.60 -17.03
N GLY A 251 24.69 36.09 -16.45
CA GLY A 251 24.79 37.42 -15.86
C GLY A 251 25.74 38.26 -16.68
#